data_AF-A0A534LEE1-F1
#
_entry.id   AF-A0A534LEE1-F1
#
_cell.length_a   1.000
_cell.length_b   1.000
_cell.length_c   1.000
_cell.angle_alpha   90.00
_cell.angle_beta   90.00
_cell.angle_gamma   90.00
#
_symmetry.space_group_name_H-M   'P 1'
#
loop_
_entity.id
_entity.type
_entity.pdbx_description
1 polymer ?
#
loop_
_entity_poly.entity_id
_entity_poly.type
_entity_poly.pdbx_seq_one_letter_code
_entity_poly.pdbx_strand_id
1 'polypeptide(L)'
;MRRVGFVVNPIAGMGGRVGLKGTDGVANEARAAGAEPIAGPRAQLFAQTFLELSKHDESLRVRWQTSAQAMGAAPLRGAGVGEETIEVVHTPGDRTTADDTRRGADACIGRGAELLLFCGGDGTARDVAEATKDRIPILGIPAGVKMHSGLFAVSPSAAAHLLVSYLRGQLRIGTAEILDLDEEAYRKGEWRVRLFATAKTLIEPNLVAGGKVMIDEVSEEAIRGELAVHFSELFENEPDTLFLLGPGSTLNSIATAMG
;
A
#
# COMPACT_ATOMS: atom_id res chain seq x y z
N MET A 1 9.68 -10.90 21.77
CA MET A 1 9.40 -11.10 20.33
C MET A 1 7.97 -10.66 20.06
N ARG A 2 7.77 -9.65 19.20
CA ARG A 2 6.44 -9.11 18.87
C ARG A 2 5.74 -10.00 17.84
N ARG A 3 4.41 -10.08 17.87
CA ARG A 3 3.62 -10.81 16.87
C ARG A 3 3.08 -9.82 15.85
N VAL A 4 3.46 -10.01 14.59
CA VAL A 4 3.05 -9.12 13.49
C VAL A 4 2.34 -9.94 12.43
N GLY A 5 1.12 -9.54 12.11
CA GLY A 5 0.39 -10.09 10.98
C GLY A 5 0.95 -9.56 9.67
N PHE A 6 1.01 -10.40 8.64
CA PHE A 6 1.50 -10.05 7.31
C PHE A 6 0.61 -10.69 6.25
N VAL A 7 -0.13 -9.87 5.51
CA VAL A 7 -1.08 -10.33 4.48
C VAL A 7 -0.76 -9.69 3.14
N VAL A 8 -0.56 -10.49 2.11
CA VAL A 8 -0.33 -10.02 0.75
C VAL A 8 -1.54 -10.37 -0.09
N ASN A 9 -2.12 -9.40 -0.78
CA ASN A 9 -3.08 -9.67 -1.85
C ASN A 9 -2.28 -9.97 -3.13
N PRO A 10 -2.17 -11.24 -3.58
CA PRO A 10 -1.23 -11.60 -4.63
C PRO A 10 -1.56 -10.95 -5.98
N ILE A 11 -2.82 -10.63 -6.22
CA ILE A 11 -3.28 -10.02 -7.47
C ILE A 11 -3.23 -8.49 -7.44
N ALA A 12 -2.87 -7.85 -6.32
CA ALA A 12 -2.88 -6.40 -6.24
C ALA A 12 -1.84 -5.75 -7.17
N GLY A 13 -2.22 -4.62 -7.76
CA GLY A 13 -1.35 -3.78 -8.59
C GLY A 13 -1.28 -4.17 -10.07
N MET A 14 -1.94 -5.25 -10.51
CA MET A 14 -1.90 -5.68 -11.92
C MET A 14 -2.64 -4.70 -12.85
N GLY A 15 -3.88 -4.33 -12.53
CA GLY A 15 -4.68 -3.53 -13.46
C GLY A 15 -4.28 -2.05 -13.56
N GLY A 16 -3.53 -1.52 -12.59
CA GLY A 16 -2.92 -0.19 -12.71
C GLY A 16 -1.89 -0.10 -13.83
N ARG A 17 -1.09 -1.17 -14.04
CA ARG A 17 -0.05 -1.21 -15.09
C ARG A 17 -0.60 -1.23 -16.51
N VAL A 18 -1.77 -1.82 -16.69
CA VAL A 18 -2.42 -1.97 -18.00
C VAL A 18 -3.55 -0.94 -18.21
N GLY A 19 -3.60 0.12 -17.39
CA GLY A 19 -4.58 1.20 -17.56
C GLY A 19 -6.03 0.83 -17.19
N LEU A 20 -6.26 -0.33 -16.57
CA LEU A 20 -7.59 -0.80 -16.14
C LEU A 20 -8.11 -0.13 -14.86
N LYS A 21 -7.39 0.89 -14.37
CA LYS A 21 -7.82 1.78 -13.27
C LYS A 21 -8.07 1.08 -11.93
N GLY A 22 -7.57 -0.13 -11.74
CA GLY A 22 -7.78 -0.97 -10.55
C GLY A 22 -7.58 -2.44 -10.93
N THR A 23 -7.47 -3.36 -9.97
CA THR A 23 -7.44 -4.81 -10.26
C THR A 23 -8.73 -5.52 -9.89
N ASP A 24 -9.58 -4.87 -9.09
CA ASP A 24 -10.82 -5.44 -8.59
C ASP A 24 -11.80 -5.66 -9.76
N GLY A 25 -12.34 -6.87 -9.87
CA GLY A 25 -13.28 -7.25 -10.94
C GLY A 25 -12.65 -7.53 -12.33
N VAL A 26 -11.41 -7.11 -12.57
CA VAL A 26 -10.76 -7.18 -13.90
C VAL A 26 -9.43 -7.96 -13.91
N ALA A 27 -9.17 -8.75 -12.87
CA ALA A 27 -7.90 -9.49 -12.74
C ALA A 27 -7.58 -10.41 -13.94
N ASN A 28 -8.61 -11.04 -14.54
CA ASN A 28 -8.43 -11.88 -15.72
C ASN A 28 -8.08 -11.04 -16.97
N GLU A 29 -8.70 -9.88 -17.14
CA GLU A 29 -8.43 -8.94 -18.23
C GLU A 29 -7.03 -8.35 -18.09
N ALA A 30 -6.62 -8.00 -16.88
CA ALA A 30 -5.28 -7.52 -16.60
C ALA A 30 -4.21 -8.57 -16.98
N ARG A 31 -4.45 -9.83 -16.61
CA ARG A 31 -3.56 -10.94 -16.95
C ARG A 31 -3.53 -11.20 -18.46
N ALA A 32 -4.68 -11.15 -19.14
CA ALA A 32 -4.76 -11.28 -20.58
C ALA A 32 -4.01 -10.15 -21.31
N ALA A 33 -4.00 -8.95 -20.72
CA ALA A 33 -3.22 -7.80 -21.18
C ALA A 33 -1.72 -7.86 -20.80
N GLY A 34 -1.23 -8.98 -20.25
CA GLY A 34 0.17 -9.18 -19.91
C GLY A 34 0.61 -8.59 -18.57
N ALA A 35 -0.33 -8.17 -17.71
CA ALA A 35 0.02 -7.68 -16.37
C ALA A 35 0.54 -8.82 -15.49
N GLU A 36 1.74 -8.66 -14.96
CA GLU A 36 2.30 -9.56 -13.95
C GLU A 36 1.95 -9.09 -12.53
N PRO A 37 1.70 -10.03 -11.59
CA PRO A 37 1.55 -9.73 -10.17
C PRO A 37 2.77 -9.00 -9.58
N ILE A 38 2.57 -7.82 -9.00
CA ILE A 38 3.65 -7.00 -8.42
C ILE A 38 3.66 -6.97 -6.88
N ALA A 39 2.57 -7.37 -6.24
CA ALA A 39 2.46 -7.36 -4.78
C ALA A 39 3.51 -8.28 -4.12
N GLY A 40 3.75 -9.48 -4.66
CA GLY A 40 4.73 -10.43 -4.15
C GLY A 40 6.16 -9.86 -4.09
N PRO A 41 6.73 -9.40 -5.22
CA PRO A 41 8.05 -8.76 -5.22
C PRO A 41 8.17 -7.57 -4.28
N ARG A 42 7.12 -6.75 -4.16
CA ARG A 42 7.14 -5.56 -3.26
C ARG A 42 7.06 -5.95 -1.79
N ALA A 43 6.26 -6.96 -1.46
CA ALA A 43 6.22 -7.58 -0.14
C ALA A 43 7.58 -8.21 0.24
N GLN A 44 8.24 -8.86 -0.71
CA GLN A 44 9.57 -9.43 -0.52
C GLN A 44 10.62 -8.33 -0.29
N LEU A 45 10.59 -7.24 -1.06
CA LEU A 45 11.47 -6.08 -0.87
C LEU A 45 11.32 -5.48 0.53
N PHE A 46 10.08 -5.28 0.99
CA PHE A 46 9.81 -4.85 2.37
C PHE A 46 10.50 -5.77 3.39
N ALA A 47 10.33 -7.09 3.24
CA ALA A 47 10.87 -8.07 4.18
C ALA A 47 12.41 -8.11 4.15
N GLN A 48 13.03 -7.96 2.97
CA GLN A 48 14.49 -7.86 2.81
C GLN A 48 15.03 -6.62 3.54
N THR A 49 14.44 -5.44 3.26
CA THR A 49 14.84 -4.20 3.93
C THR A 49 14.67 -4.32 5.45
N PHE A 50 13.57 -4.92 5.93
CA PHE A 50 13.38 -5.14 7.37
C PHE A 50 14.46 -6.03 7.97
N LEU A 51 14.80 -7.15 7.32
CA LEU A 51 15.85 -8.05 7.79
C LEU A 51 17.20 -7.33 7.88
N GLU A 52 17.57 -6.56 6.86
CA GLU A 52 18.79 -5.75 6.86
C GLU A 52 18.84 -4.78 8.05
N LEU A 53 17.74 -4.06 8.30
CA LEU A 53 17.64 -3.10 9.41
C LEU A 53 17.65 -3.77 10.80
N SER A 54 17.16 -5.01 10.89
CA SER A 54 17.02 -5.77 12.15
C SER A 54 18.19 -6.70 12.48
N LYS A 55 19.10 -6.94 11.53
CA LYS A 55 20.10 -8.01 11.55
C LYS A 55 20.94 -8.09 12.84
N HIS A 56 21.18 -6.95 13.48
CA HIS A 56 22.06 -6.82 14.65
C HIS A 56 21.32 -6.34 15.91
N ASP A 57 19.99 -6.39 15.91
CA ASP A 57 19.16 -5.86 17.00
C ASP A 57 18.11 -6.89 17.43
N GLU A 58 18.40 -7.63 18.51
CA GLU A 58 17.51 -8.68 18.99
C GLU A 58 16.15 -8.17 19.48
N SER A 59 16.06 -6.88 19.83
CA SER A 59 14.80 -6.26 20.23
C SER A 59 13.80 -6.18 19.08
N LEU A 60 14.30 -6.24 17.83
CA LEU A 60 13.50 -6.19 16.60
C LEU A 60 13.03 -7.56 16.12
N ARG A 61 13.23 -8.65 16.89
CA ARG A 61 12.71 -9.97 16.51
C ARG A 61 11.18 -9.98 16.45
N VAL A 62 10.66 -10.44 15.31
CA VAL A 62 9.24 -10.55 15.00
C VAL A 62 8.87 -12.01 14.77
N ARG A 63 7.71 -12.42 15.30
CA ARG A 63 6.98 -13.62 14.88
C ARG A 63 5.98 -13.20 13.81
N TRP A 64 6.19 -13.66 12.59
CA TRP A 64 5.35 -13.35 11.44
C TRP A 64 4.14 -14.28 11.40
N GLN A 65 2.94 -13.74 11.50
CA GLN A 65 1.70 -14.48 11.31
C GLN A 65 1.17 -14.17 9.92
N THR A 66 0.98 -15.18 9.07
CA THR A 66 0.70 -14.93 7.66
C THR A 66 -0.16 -16.02 7.02
N SER A 67 -0.64 -15.74 5.82
CA SER A 67 -1.26 -16.75 4.97
C SER A 67 -0.22 -17.52 4.15
N ALA A 68 -0.54 -18.76 3.81
CA ALA A 68 0.33 -19.62 3.03
C ALA A 68 0.60 -19.06 1.62
N GLN A 69 1.63 -19.60 0.97
CA GLN A 69 1.94 -19.34 -0.44
C GLN A 69 2.11 -17.84 -0.74
N ALA A 70 1.61 -17.37 -1.89
CA ALA A 70 1.76 -16.00 -2.35
C ALA A 70 1.10 -14.95 -1.44
N MET A 71 0.21 -15.36 -0.53
CA MET A 71 -0.48 -14.44 0.40
C MET A 71 0.37 -13.99 1.59
N GLY A 72 1.64 -14.38 1.64
CA GLY A 72 2.63 -13.75 2.51
C GLY A 72 3.79 -14.66 2.89
N ALA A 73 3.55 -15.96 3.06
CA ALA A 73 4.63 -16.91 3.38
C ALA A 73 5.72 -16.96 2.30
N ALA A 74 5.37 -16.97 1.01
CA ALA A 74 6.34 -17.03 -0.08
C ALA A 74 7.21 -15.75 -0.17
N PRO A 75 6.66 -14.52 -0.11
CA PRO A 75 7.46 -13.30 -0.02
C PRO A 75 8.41 -13.26 1.18
N LEU A 76 7.96 -13.68 2.38
CA LEU A 76 8.81 -13.72 3.58
C LEU A 76 9.97 -14.71 3.40
N ARG A 77 9.68 -15.91 2.91
CA ARG A 77 10.71 -16.93 2.61
C ARG A 77 11.69 -16.47 1.55
N GLY A 78 11.19 -15.87 0.47
CA GLY A 78 12.02 -15.33 -0.61
C GLY A 78 12.93 -14.19 -0.14
N ALA A 79 12.55 -13.48 0.93
CA ALA A 79 13.40 -12.47 1.57
C ALA A 79 14.48 -13.06 2.49
N GLY A 80 14.40 -14.35 2.83
CA GLY A 80 15.32 -15.00 3.77
C GLY A 80 14.86 -14.95 5.23
N VAL A 81 13.58 -14.69 5.50
CA VAL A 81 13.01 -14.77 6.85
C VAL A 81 13.06 -16.24 7.31
N GLY A 82 13.64 -16.49 8.50
CA GLY A 82 13.78 -17.85 9.05
C GLY A 82 12.43 -18.52 9.29
N GLU A 83 12.28 -19.78 8.85
CA GLU A 83 11.03 -20.57 8.97
C GLU A 83 10.54 -20.65 10.41
N GLU A 84 11.46 -20.69 11.38
CA GLU A 84 11.14 -20.74 12.80
C GLU A 84 10.42 -19.48 13.30
N THR A 85 10.45 -18.38 12.54
CA THR A 85 9.75 -17.12 12.86
C THR A 85 8.42 -16.97 12.12
N ILE A 86 8.14 -17.83 11.13
CA ILE A 86 6.92 -17.79 10.32
C ILE A 86 5.87 -18.73 10.92
N GLU A 87 4.67 -18.21 11.17
CA GLU A 87 3.47 -18.95 11.56
C GLU A 87 2.42 -18.79 10.45
N VAL A 88 2.15 -19.87 9.72
CA VAL A 88 1.06 -19.90 8.73
C VAL A 88 -0.26 -20.11 9.47
N VAL A 89 -1.11 -19.08 9.48
CA VAL A 89 -2.38 -19.05 10.22
C VAL A 89 -3.61 -19.27 9.32
N HIS A 90 -3.43 -19.16 8.00
CA HIS A 90 -4.47 -19.35 6.99
C HIS A 90 -3.84 -19.97 5.73
N THR A 91 -4.59 -20.84 5.04
CA THR A 91 -4.14 -21.45 3.77
C THR A 91 -5.25 -21.25 2.74
N PRO A 92 -5.05 -20.42 1.70
CA PRO A 92 -6.03 -20.24 0.64
C PRO A 92 -6.05 -21.44 -0.31
N GLY A 93 -7.07 -21.52 -1.16
CA GLY A 93 -7.07 -22.41 -2.32
C GLY A 93 -6.21 -21.87 -3.47
N ASP A 94 -6.27 -22.53 -4.64
CA ASP A 94 -5.44 -22.19 -5.81
C ASP A 94 -5.69 -20.77 -6.35
N ARG A 95 -6.90 -20.25 -6.17
CA ARG A 95 -7.28 -18.88 -6.52
C ARG A 95 -7.62 -18.12 -5.25
N THR A 96 -6.96 -16.99 -5.06
CA THR A 96 -7.18 -16.12 -3.90
C THR A 96 -8.27 -15.11 -4.17
N THR A 97 -9.04 -14.78 -3.14
CA THR A 97 -10.17 -13.85 -3.17
C THR A 97 -10.02 -12.76 -2.11
N ALA A 98 -10.86 -11.73 -2.18
CA ALA A 98 -11.00 -10.74 -1.10
C ALA A 98 -11.31 -11.41 0.25
N ASP A 99 -12.08 -12.51 0.24
CA ASP A 99 -12.39 -13.26 1.45
C ASP A 99 -11.16 -13.95 2.04
N ASP A 100 -10.22 -14.41 1.20
CA ASP A 100 -8.95 -14.95 1.68
C ASP A 100 -8.12 -13.86 2.40
N THR A 101 -8.15 -12.62 1.91
CA THR A 101 -7.50 -11.48 2.58
C THR A 101 -8.11 -11.27 3.96
N ARG A 102 -9.45 -11.23 4.05
CA ARG A 102 -10.17 -11.06 5.32
C ARG A 102 -9.90 -12.20 6.30
N ARG A 103 -10.02 -13.45 5.85
CA ARG A 103 -9.74 -14.64 6.67
C ARG A 103 -8.30 -14.68 7.15
N GLY A 104 -7.34 -14.31 6.29
CA GLY A 104 -5.93 -14.21 6.65
C GLY A 104 -5.68 -13.16 7.74
N ALA A 105 -6.27 -11.97 7.59
CA ALA A 105 -6.19 -10.89 8.57
C ALA A 105 -6.83 -11.28 9.91
N ASP A 106 -8.04 -11.83 9.90
CA ASP A 106 -8.75 -12.30 11.09
C ASP A 106 -7.99 -13.41 11.81
N ALA A 107 -7.39 -14.36 11.06
CA ALA A 107 -6.58 -15.42 11.64
C ALA A 107 -5.32 -14.88 12.34
N CYS A 108 -4.67 -13.85 11.79
CA CYS A 108 -3.54 -13.18 12.45
C CYS A 108 -3.97 -12.58 13.78
N ILE A 109 -5.10 -11.86 13.81
CA ILE A 109 -5.64 -11.25 15.04
C ILE A 109 -6.01 -12.32 16.07
N GLY A 110 -6.70 -13.39 15.63
CA GLY A 110 -7.07 -14.52 16.50
C GLY A 110 -5.85 -15.24 17.10
N ARG A 111 -4.67 -15.09 16.49
CA ARG A 111 -3.39 -15.62 16.98
C ARG A 111 -2.55 -14.60 17.73
N GLY A 112 -3.11 -13.43 18.02
CA GLY A 112 -2.50 -12.41 18.88
C GLY A 112 -1.52 -11.48 18.18
N ALA A 113 -1.69 -11.22 16.87
CA ALA A 113 -0.98 -10.14 16.19
C ALA A 113 -1.26 -8.78 16.88
N GLU A 114 -0.22 -7.97 17.05
CA GLU A 114 -0.28 -6.65 17.69
C GLU A 114 -0.34 -5.51 16.66
N LEU A 115 0.11 -5.80 15.43
CA LEU A 115 0.12 -4.93 14.26
C LEU A 115 -0.14 -5.82 13.04
N LEU A 116 -0.91 -5.33 12.08
CA LEU A 116 -1.12 -6.01 10.80
C LEU A 116 -0.52 -5.20 9.65
N LEU A 117 0.50 -5.76 9.01
CA LEU A 117 1.01 -5.27 7.75
C LEU A 117 0.26 -5.94 6.61
N PHE A 118 -0.08 -5.17 5.59
CA PHE A 118 -0.65 -5.73 4.38
C PHE A 118 -0.03 -5.15 3.12
N CYS A 119 0.12 -5.94 2.07
CA CYS A 119 0.59 -5.47 0.77
C CYS A 119 -0.54 -5.54 -0.26
N GLY A 120 -0.92 -4.38 -0.80
CA GLY A 120 -2.07 -4.28 -1.69
C GLY A 120 -2.38 -2.87 -2.18
N GLY A 121 -3.61 -2.67 -2.64
CA GLY A 121 -4.21 -1.37 -3.00
C GLY A 121 -5.26 -0.91 -1.98
N ASP A 122 -5.98 0.18 -2.24
CA ASP A 122 -7.08 0.65 -1.38
C ASP A 122 -8.16 -0.43 -1.17
N GLY A 123 -8.49 -1.23 -2.20
CA GLY A 123 -9.41 -2.36 -2.04
C GLY A 123 -8.93 -3.41 -1.03
N THR A 124 -7.61 -3.65 -0.95
CA THR A 124 -7.03 -4.52 0.08
C THR A 124 -7.06 -3.86 1.46
N ALA A 125 -6.91 -2.54 1.54
CA ALA A 125 -7.07 -1.81 2.79
C ALA A 125 -8.51 -1.92 3.33
N ARG A 126 -9.53 -1.86 2.46
CA ARG A 126 -10.93 -2.09 2.82
C ARG A 126 -11.12 -3.48 3.42
N ASP A 127 -10.70 -4.53 2.70
CA ASP A 127 -10.79 -5.91 3.18
C ASP A 127 -10.10 -6.09 4.54
N VAL A 128 -8.89 -5.56 4.68
CA VAL A 128 -8.12 -5.65 5.91
C VAL A 128 -8.81 -4.90 7.06
N ALA A 129 -9.35 -3.71 6.82
CA ALA A 129 -10.03 -2.93 7.85
C ALA A 129 -11.35 -3.56 8.29
N GLU A 130 -12.13 -4.14 7.36
CA GLU A 130 -13.33 -4.90 7.68
C GLU A 130 -13.03 -6.12 8.57
N ALA A 131 -11.92 -6.80 8.28
CA ALA A 131 -11.46 -7.90 9.12
C ALA A 131 -10.97 -7.38 10.47
N THR A 132 -10.10 -6.37 10.51
CA THR A 132 -9.51 -5.94 11.79
C THR A 132 -10.50 -5.28 12.74
N LYS A 133 -11.54 -4.61 12.22
CA LYS A 133 -12.56 -3.90 13.00
C LYS A 133 -11.94 -2.99 14.06
N ASP A 134 -10.88 -2.29 13.66
CA ASP A 134 -10.12 -1.35 14.51
C ASP A 134 -9.52 -1.97 15.80
N ARG A 135 -9.37 -3.30 15.87
CA ARG A 135 -8.80 -3.99 17.06
C ARG A 135 -7.31 -3.75 17.24
N ILE A 136 -6.57 -3.70 16.12
CA ILE A 136 -5.12 -3.50 16.08
C ILE A 136 -4.77 -2.50 14.97
N PRO A 137 -3.64 -1.78 15.07
CA PRO A 137 -3.18 -0.93 13.98
C PRO A 137 -2.90 -1.75 12.72
N ILE A 138 -3.13 -1.13 11.57
CA ILE A 138 -2.82 -1.66 10.25
C ILE A 138 -1.87 -0.70 9.53
N LEU A 139 -0.89 -1.22 8.79
CA LEU A 139 0.03 -0.43 7.97
C LEU A 139 0.12 -1.05 6.58
N GLY A 140 -0.11 -0.22 5.56
CA GLY A 140 -0.12 -0.67 4.17
C GLY A 140 1.27 -0.56 3.51
N ILE A 141 1.68 -1.63 2.84
CA ILE A 141 2.81 -1.70 1.92
C ILE A 141 2.25 -1.46 0.52
N PRO A 142 2.64 -0.38 -0.16
CA PRO A 142 2.01 -0.03 -1.42
C PRO A 142 2.33 -1.07 -2.49
N ALA A 143 1.32 -1.69 -3.13
CA ALA A 143 1.52 -2.60 -4.26
C ALA A 143 1.41 -1.90 -5.62
N GLY A 144 0.76 -0.73 -5.71
CA GLY A 144 0.52 0.02 -6.95
C GLY A 144 0.77 1.51 -6.79
N VAL A 145 0.27 2.30 -7.74
CA VAL A 145 0.49 3.76 -7.85
C VAL A 145 -0.72 4.62 -7.47
N LYS A 146 -1.84 4.02 -7.07
CA LYS A 146 -3.09 4.73 -6.71
C LYS A 146 -3.54 4.30 -5.33
N MET A 147 -3.05 5.02 -4.33
CA MET A 147 -3.20 4.65 -2.93
C MET A 147 -3.53 5.93 -2.19
N HIS A 148 -4.83 6.16 -2.01
CA HIS A 148 -5.36 7.42 -1.50
C HIS A 148 -5.56 7.36 0.03
N SER A 149 -5.66 6.16 0.59
CA SER A 149 -5.82 5.98 2.04
C SER A 149 -4.57 6.42 2.82
N GLY A 150 -4.76 7.18 3.90
CA GLY A 150 -3.69 7.77 4.71
C GLY A 150 -2.90 6.77 5.58
N LEU A 151 -2.98 5.47 5.28
CA LEU A 151 -2.36 4.39 6.07
C LEU A 151 -1.29 3.62 5.31
N PHE A 152 -0.98 4.03 4.07
CA PHE A 152 0.09 3.45 3.28
C PHE A 152 1.42 4.15 3.53
N ALA A 153 2.48 3.36 3.61
CA ALA A 153 3.83 3.91 3.49
C ALA A 153 4.08 4.42 2.06
N VAL A 154 4.98 5.38 1.91
CA VAL A 154 5.37 5.92 0.58
C VAL A 154 6.09 4.89 -0.29
N SER A 155 6.68 3.84 0.30
CA SER A 155 7.34 2.75 -0.41
C SER A 155 7.44 1.49 0.45
N PRO A 156 7.75 0.31 -0.13
CA PRO A 156 7.99 -0.91 0.65
C PRO A 156 9.16 -0.76 1.64
N SER A 157 10.25 -0.09 1.25
CA SER A 157 11.37 0.17 2.15
C SER A 157 10.97 1.14 3.27
N ALA A 158 10.17 2.17 2.97
CA ALA A 158 9.64 3.08 4.00
C ALA A 158 8.75 2.34 5.01
N ALA A 159 7.92 1.38 4.56
CA ALA A 159 7.15 0.53 5.47
C ALA A 159 8.06 -0.28 6.41
N ALA A 160 9.21 -0.77 5.95
CA ALA A 160 10.17 -1.49 6.78
C ALA A 160 10.77 -0.58 7.85
N HIS A 161 11.14 0.65 7.50
CA HIS A 161 11.58 1.66 8.46
C HIS A 161 10.48 1.99 9.49
N LEU A 162 9.23 2.16 9.06
CA LEU A 162 8.10 2.39 9.98
C LEU A 162 7.92 1.23 10.96
N LEU A 163 8.03 -0.02 10.49
CA LEU A 163 7.97 -1.18 11.38
C LEU A 163 9.11 -1.13 12.41
N VAL A 164 10.34 -0.87 12.00
CA VAL A 164 11.49 -0.77 12.91
C VAL A 164 11.27 0.34 13.96
N SER A 165 10.84 1.52 13.53
CA SER A 165 10.53 2.64 14.43
C SER A 165 9.41 2.29 15.41
N TYR A 166 8.37 1.57 14.97
CA TYR A 166 7.30 1.09 15.84
C TYR A 166 7.81 0.06 16.87
N LEU A 167 8.61 -0.92 16.44
CA LEU A 167 9.19 -1.92 17.33
C LEU A 167 10.12 -1.29 18.39
N ARG A 168 10.77 -0.16 18.06
CA ARG A 168 11.55 0.67 18.99
C ARG A 168 10.72 1.58 19.89
N GLY A 169 9.39 1.59 19.73
CA GLY A 169 8.48 2.46 20.50
C GLY A 169 8.57 3.95 20.11
N GLN A 170 9.05 4.25 18.90
CA GLN A 170 9.24 5.62 18.41
C GLN A 170 8.01 6.18 17.68
N LEU A 171 7.05 5.32 17.31
CA LEU A 171 5.81 5.72 16.64
C LEU A 171 4.62 5.65 17.60
N ARG A 172 3.59 6.46 17.31
CA ARG A 172 2.30 6.40 18.00
C ARG A 172 1.28 5.69 17.13
N ILE A 173 0.26 5.14 17.77
CA ILE A 173 -0.95 4.68 17.07
C ILE A 173 -1.87 5.89 16.92
N GLY A 174 -2.25 6.19 15.69
CA GLY A 174 -3.21 7.21 15.32
C GLY A 174 -4.33 6.61 14.49
N THR A 175 -5.19 7.47 13.95
CA THR A 175 -6.29 7.08 13.07
C THR A 175 -6.05 7.69 11.70
N ALA A 176 -6.25 6.91 10.64
CA ALA A 176 -6.24 7.38 9.27
C ALA A 176 -7.51 6.98 8.53
N GLU A 177 -7.83 7.76 7.50
CA GLU A 177 -8.97 7.52 6.63
C GLU A 177 -8.62 6.46 5.58
N ILE A 178 -9.59 5.58 5.35
CA ILE A 178 -9.62 4.65 4.23
C ILE A 178 -10.58 5.23 3.21
N LEU A 179 -10.04 5.56 2.05
CA LEU A 179 -10.80 6.18 0.98
C LEU A 179 -11.17 5.11 -0.04
N ASP A 180 -12.41 5.17 -0.50
CA ASP A 180 -12.93 4.32 -1.56
C ASP A 180 -13.13 5.15 -2.83
N LEU A 181 -12.44 4.73 -3.88
CA LEU A 181 -12.66 5.26 -5.22
C LEU A 181 -13.77 4.43 -5.87
N ASP A 182 -14.85 5.09 -6.27
CA ASP A 182 -15.87 4.46 -7.09
C ASP A 182 -15.25 4.10 -8.45
N GLU A 183 -14.74 2.86 -8.56
CA GLU A 183 -14.00 2.42 -9.74
C GLU A 183 -14.87 2.45 -11.00
N GLU A 184 -16.20 2.27 -10.90
CA GLU A 184 -17.10 2.37 -12.05
C GLU A 184 -17.28 3.82 -12.52
N ALA A 185 -17.50 4.75 -11.60
CA ALA A 185 -17.53 6.18 -11.89
C ALA A 185 -16.18 6.64 -12.47
N TYR A 186 -15.09 6.17 -11.87
CA TYR A 186 -13.74 6.49 -12.31
C TYR A 186 -13.41 5.91 -13.68
N ARG A 187 -13.89 4.72 -14.02
CA ARG A 187 -13.81 4.17 -15.39
C ARG A 187 -14.49 5.08 -16.40
N LYS A 188 -15.63 5.68 -16.03
CA LYS A 188 -16.37 6.67 -16.84
C LYS A 188 -15.76 8.08 -16.83
N GLY A 189 -14.65 8.30 -16.11
CA GLY A 189 -13.95 9.58 -16.03
C GLY A 189 -14.42 10.49 -14.89
N GLU A 190 -15.35 10.03 -14.06
CA GLU A 190 -15.81 10.78 -12.88
C GLU A 190 -14.96 10.43 -11.65
N TRP A 191 -14.33 11.43 -11.06
CA TRP A 191 -13.57 11.26 -9.82
C TRP A 191 -14.50 11.36 -8.60
N ARG A 192 -14.95 10.21 -8.08
CA ARG A 192 -15.76 10.15 -6.86
C ARG A 192 -15.03 9.32 -5.80
N VAL A 193 -14.44 10.03 -4.84
CA VAL A 193 -13.81 9.45 -3.65
C VAL A 193 -14.75 9.61 -2.47
N ARG A 194 -14.95 8.54 -1.70
CA ARG A 194 -15.78 8.54 -0.49
C ARG A 194 -14.99 7.99 0.67
N LEU A 195 -15.22 8.53 1.87
CA LEU A 195 -14.73 7.92 3.09
C LEU A 195 -15.40 6.55 3.27
N PHE A 196 -14.62 5.48 3.27
CA PHE A 196 -15.09 4.12 3.51
C PHE A 196 -15.15 3.82 5.01
N ALA A 197 -14.02 4.03 5.68
CA ALA A 197 -13.86 3.77 7.10
C ALA A 197 -12.68 4.57 7.65
N THR A 198 -12.51 4.53 8.96
CA THR A 198 -11.27 4.91 9.61
C THR A 198 -10.63 3.69 10.25
N ALA A 199 -9.31 3.67 10.36
CA ALA A 199 -8.57 2.58 11.00
C ALA A 199 -7.37 3.10 11.78
N LYS A 200 -7.03 2.40 12.87
CA LYS A 200 -5.76 2.58 13.57
C LYS A 200 -4.60 2.32 12.62
N THR A 201 -3.62 3.22 12.60
CA THR A 201 -2.36 3.08 11.87
C THR A 201 -1.21 3.67 12.67
N LEU A 202 0.01 3.57 12.13
CA LEU A 202 1.21 4.14 12.70
C LEU A 202 1.41 5.58 12.20
N ILE A 203 1.58 6.51 13.13
CA ILE A 203 1.84 7.93 12.83
C ILE A 203 3.14 8.39 13.50
N GLU A 204 3.86 9.29 12.81
CA GLU A 204 5.06 9.91 13.38
C GLU A 204 4.67 10.98 14.43
N PRO A 205 5.32 10.99 15.61
CA PRO A 205 4.97 11.91 16.70
C PRO A 205 5.13 13.39 16.36
N ASN A 206 5.96 13.73 15.37
CA ASN A 206 6.45 15.10 15.12
C ASN A 206 5.66 15.87 14.05
N LEU A 207 4.59 15.29 13.50
CA LEU A 207 3.72 15.96 12.51
C LEU A 207 2.40 16.46 13.10
N VAL A 208 2.12 16.19 14.38
CA VAL A 208 0.97 16.79 15.07
C VAL A 208 1.43 18.05 15.77
N ALA A 209 1.62 19.11 14.97
CA ALA A 209 1.55 20.46 15.51
C ALA A 209 0.16 20.65 16.14
N GLY A 210 0.13 21.31 17.30
CA GLY A 210 -1.08 21.65 18.02
C GLY A 210 -2.17 22.25 17.12
N GLY A 211 -3.42 22.03 17.52
CA GLY A 211 -4.60 22.38 16.74
C GLY A 211 -4.57 23.74 16.05
N LYS A 212 -5.27 23.78 14.91
CA LYS A 212 -5.42 24.88 13.96
C LYS A 212 -4.19 25.14 13.08
N VAL A 213 -4.03 24.28 12.09
CA VAL A 213 -3.81 24.77 10.73
C VAL A 213 -4.84 24.05 9.87
N MET A 214 -5.88 24.77 9.44
CA MET A 214 -6.51 24.40 8.17
C MET A 214 -5.40 24.61 7.15
N ILE A 215 -4.70 23.53 6.81
CA ILE A 215 -4.00 23.50 5.55
C ILE A 215 -5.16 23.44 4.57
N ASP A 216 -5.42 24.56 3.90
CA ASP A 216 -6.28 24.57 2.73
C ASP A 216 -5.73 23.44 1.86
N GLU A 217 -6.49 22.35 1.72
CA GLU A 217 -6.09 21.24 0.87
C GLU A 217 -5.94 21.84 -0.52
N VAL A 218 -4.70 22.11 -0.93
CA VAL A 218 -4.41 22.55 -2.28
C VAL A 218 -4.93 21.44 -3.15
N SER A 219 -6.07 21.70 -3.81
CA SER A 219 -6.76 20.69 -4.62
C SER A 219 -5.75 20.01 -5.54
N GLU A 220 -5.93 18.71 -5.79
CA GLU A 220 -5.07 18.00 -6.75
C GLU A 220 -5.04 18.75 -8.10
N GLU A 221 -6.13 19.39 -8.49
CA GLU A 221 -6.21 20.29 -9.64
C GLU A 221 -5.24 21.47 -9.55
N ALA A 222 -5.10 22.13 -8.39
CA ALA A 222 -4.19 23.25 -8.20
C ALA A 222 -2.72 22.80 -8.21
N ILE A 223 -2.38 21.70 -7.53
CA ILE A 223 -1.02 21.11 -7.56
C ILE A 223 -0.65 20.72 -9.00
N ARG A 224 -1.59 20.11 -9.71
CA ARG A 224 -1.43 19.68 -11.10
C ARG A 224 -1.31 20.87 -12.06
N GLY A 225 -2.02 21.96 -11.80
CA GLY A 225 -1.89 23.21 -12.53
C GLY A 225 -0.50 23.83 -12.38
N GLU A 226 0.03 23.89 -11.16
CA GLU A 226 1.40 24.37 -10.92
C GLU A 226 2.45 23.48 -11.60
N LEU A 227 2.30 22.16 -11.51
CA LEU A 227 3.17 21.23 -12.22
C LEU A 227 3.11 21.43 -13.73
N ALA A 228 1.92 21.65 -14.30
CA ALA A 228 1.78 21.90 -15.74
C ALA A 228 2.51 23.19 -16.17
N VAL A 229 2.39 24.27 -15.38
CA VAL A 229 3.14 25.52 -15.64
C VAL A 229 4.64 25.27 -15.57
N HIS A 230 5.12 24.62 -14.52
CA HIS A 230 6.54 24.34 -14.33
C HIS A 230 7.14 23.49 -15.45
N PHE A 231 6.45 22.42 -15.88
CA PHE A 231 6.91 21.58 -16.98
C PHE A 231 6.85 22.31 -18.33
N SER A 232 5.85 23.18 -18.55
CA SER A 232 5.78 24.01 -19.75
C SER A 232 6.98 24.95 -19.85
N GLU A 233 7.31 25.65 -18.75
CA GLU A 233 8.51 26.50 -18.67
C GLU A 233 9.79 25.69 -18.88
N LEU A 234 9.88 24.48 -18.31
CA LEU A 234 11.04 23.61 -18.49
C LEU A 234 11.22 23.21 -19.98
N PHE A 235 10.14 22.86 -20.67
CA PHE A 235 10.20 22.47 -22.08
C PHE A 235 10.52 23.65 -23.00
N GLU A 236 10.04 24.85 -22.69
CA GLU A 236 10.39 26.08 -23.42
C GLU A 236 11.87 26.46 -23.24
N ASN A 237 12.42 26.26 -22.05
CA ASN A 237 13.82 26.59 -21.74
C ASN A 237 14.82 25.55 -22.28
N GLU A 238 14.37 24.33 -22.58
CA GLU A 238 15.20 23.20 -23.01
C GLU A 238 14.70 22.60 -24.35
N PRO A 239 14.67 23.38 -25.46
CA PRO A 239 14.04 22.97 -26.71
C PRO A 239 14.73 21.79 -27.43
N ASP A 240 16.01 21.54 -27.12
CA ASP A 240 16.82 20.47 -27.73
C ASP A 240 16.80 19.17 -26.91
N THR A 241 16.01 19.12 -25.83
CA THR A 241 15.93 17.96 -24.92
C THR A 241 14.69 17.11 -25.23
N LEU A 242 14.89 15.80 -25.45
CA LEU A 242 13.78 14.86 -25.62
C LEU A 242 13.20 14.46 -24.25
N PHE A 243 11.96 14.86 -23.99
CA PHE A 243 11.22 14.46 -22.80
C PHE A 243 10.31 13.27 -23.08
N LEU A 244 10.49 12.18 -22.33
CA LEU A 244 9.63 10.99 -22.40
C LEU A 244 8.64 10.99 -21.24
N LEU A 245 7.37 11.27 -21.53
CA LEU A 245 6.31 11.25 -20.52
C LEU A 245 5.73 9.83 -20.40
N GLY A 246 5.81 9.28 -19.19
CA GLY A 246 5.19 7.99 -18.86
C GLY A 246 3.66 8.06 -18.70
N PRO A 247 2.99 6.91 -18.54
CA PRO A 247 1.55 6.87 -18.28
C PRO A 247 1.23 7.36 -16.86
N GLY A 248 0.13 8.11 -16.71
CA GLY A 248 -0.37 8.56 -15.41
C GLY A 248 -1.35 9.73 -15.53
N SER A 249 -2.28 9.88 -14.59
CA SER A 249 -3.25 10.99 -14.62
C SER A 249 -2.57 12.36 -14.53
N THR A 250 -1.50 12.47 -13.73
CA THR A 250 -0.70 13.69 -13.60
C THR A 250 -0.03 14.08 -14.92
N LEU A 251 0.69 13.13 -15.55
CA LEU A 251 1.35 13.39 -16.83
C LEU A 251 0.34 13.59 -17.98
N ASN A 252 -0.79 12.89 -17.95
CA ASN A 252 -1.87 13.10 -18.92
C ASN A 252 -2.45 14.51 -18.82
N SER A 253 -2.66 15.02 -17.61
CA SER A 253 -3.18 16.37 -17.43
C SER A 253 -2.15 17.44 -17.78
N ILE A 254 -0.86 17.23 -17.49
CA ILE A 254 0.21 18.12 -17.95
C ILE A 254 0.23 18.14 -19.48
N ALA A 255 0.23 16.96 -20.13
CA ALA A 255 0.15 16.85 -21.59
C ALA A 255 -1.09 17.55 -22.17
N THR A 256 -2.27 17.36 -21.56
CA THR A 256 -3.53 17.98 -22.00
C THR A 256 -3.50 19.51 -21.84
N ALA A 257 -2.87 20.03 -20.77
CA ALA A 257 -2.77 21.47 -20.53
C ALA A 257 -1.84 22.17 -21.52
N MET A 258 -0.88 21.43 -22.10
CA MET A 258 0.09 21.94 -23.07
C MET A 258 -0.39 21.83 -24.53
N GLY A 259 -1.48 21.10 -24.81
CA GLY A 259 -2.05 20.91 -26.15
C GLY A 259 -1.76 19.54 -26.74
#